data_AF-A0A968RAK7-F1
#
_entry.id   AF-A0A968RAK7-F1
#
_cell.length_a   1.000
_cell.length_b   1.000
_cell.length_c   1.000
_cell.angle_alpha   90.00
_cell.angle_beta   90.00
_cell.angle_gamma   90.00
#
_symmetry.space_group_name_H-M   'P 1'
#
loop_
_entity.id
_entity.type
_entity.pdbx_description
1 polymer ?
#
loop_
_entity_poly.entity_id
_entity_poly.type
_entity_poly.pdbx_seq_one_letter_code
_entity_poly.pdbx_strand_id
1 'polypeptide(L)'
;AETVAQVRSLLAQGYKVGTEYADARRFRTSSWHSGPALQVRSESEAVAGLESVMSQHQGEYVRLIGIDPKAKRRVVEEIIQRPDGPVAQSSGTTAATATASYKAAPAATSSNGQLSQKVVEQIRNLLSQGYKIGTEHADARRFRTGSWHSCAPIASTRESEVFSALETCMVEHSGEYVRLIGIDSKAKRRVLEEIIQRP
;
A
#
# COMPACT_ATOMS: atom_id res chain seq x y z
N ALA A 1 -5.86 -17.49 14.64
CA ALA A 1 -4.60 -17.73 15.39
C ALA A 1 -3.60 -16.57 15.26
N GLU A 2 -3.30 -16.10 14.04
CA GLU A 2 -2.35 -15.00 13.80
C GLU A 2 -2.82 -13.64 14.34
N THR A 3 -4.06 -13.23 14.06
CA THR A 3 -4.63 -11.98 14.59
C THR A 3 -4.65 -11.95 16.12
N VAL A 4 -4.89 -13.09 16.76
CA VAL A 4 -4.86 -13.22 18.24
C VAL A 4 -3.44 -13.02 18.76
N ALA A 5 -2.43 -13.61 18.11
CA ALA A 5 -1.02 -13.40 18.46
C ALA A 5 -0.61 -11.93 18.26
N GLN A 6 -1.10 -11.29 17.19
CA GLN A 6 -0.85 -9.87 16.91
C GLN A 6 -1.46 -8.97 17.99
N VAL A 7 -2.71 -9.22 18.38
CA VAL A 7 -3.39 -8.53 19.49
C VAL A 7 -2.62 -8.70 20.79
N ARG A 8 -2.22 -9.93 21.13
CA ARG A 8 -1.43 -10.20 22.34
C ARG A 8 -0.12 -9.41 22.34
N SER A 9 0.59 -9.39 21.21
CA SER A 9 1.85 -8.66 21.05
C SER A 9 1.68 -7.15 21.23
N LEU A 10 0.61 -6.57 20.65
CA LEU A 10 0.29 -5.15 20.81
C LEU A 10 -0.02 -4.80 22.27
N LEU A 11 -0.85 -5.60 22.94
CA LEU A 11 -1.22 -5.38 24.34
C LEU A 11 -0.01 -5.53 25.27
N ALA A 12 0.85 -6.52 25.04
CA ALA A 12 2.07 -6.73 25.82
C ALA A 12 3.05 -5.54 25.73
N GLN A 13 3.06 -4.84 24.60
CA GLN A 13 3.87 -3.63 24.38
C GLN A 13 3.20 -2.36 24.94
N GLY A 14 2.01 -2.47 25.52
CA GLY A 14 1.23 -1.34 26.05
C GLY A 14 0.54 -0.50 24.98
N TYR A 15 0.41 -1.04 23.76
CA TYR A 15 -0.33 -0.39 22.68
C TYR A 15 -1.83 -0.64 22.82
N LYS A 16 -2.63 0.31 22.33
CA LYS A 16 -4.08 0.18 22.25
C LYS A 16 -4.47 -0.49 20.95
N VAL A 17 -5.55 -1.26 21.00
CA VAL A 17 -6.13 -1.92 19.83
C VAL A 17 -7.42 -1.21 19.44
N GLY A 18 -7.61 -0.97 18.15
CA GLY A 18 -8.85 -0.47 17.58
C GLY A 18 -9.20 -1.19 16.29
N THR A 19 -10.39 -0.92 15.78
CA THR A 19 -10.85 -1.41 14.48
C THR A 19 -11.26 -0.26 13.59
N GLU A 20 -11.18 -0.49 12.30
CA GLU A 20 -11.78 0.35 11.28
C GLU A 20 -12.46 -0.52 10.23
N TYR A 21 -13.51 0.01 9.61
CA TYR A 21 -14.25 -0.69 8.57
C TYR A 21 -14.53 0.20 7.36
N ALA A 22 -14.75 -0.41 6.20
CA ALA A 22 -15.03 0.30 4.97
C ALA A 22 -15.82 -0.57 3.99
N ASP A 23 -16.88 0.00 3.41
CA ASP A 23 -17.48 -0.53 2.20
C ASP A 23 -16.48 -0.53 1.02
N ALA A 24 -16.80 -1.26 -0.06
CA ALA A 24 -15.92 -1.38 -1.23
C ALA A 24 -15.61 -0.05 -1.95
N ARG A 25 -16.47 0.97 -1.82
CA ARG A 25 -16.21 2.29 -2.39
C ARG A 25 -15.22 3.06 -1.54
N ARG A 26 -15.40 3.06 -0.21
CA ARG A 26 -14.53 3.73 0.76
C ARG A 26 -13.15 3.10 0.82
N PHE A 27 -13.09 1.78 0.78
CA PHE A 27 -11.84 1.03 0.71
C PHE A 27 -11.00 1.44 -0.51
N ARG A 28 -11.62 1.56 -1.70
CA ARG A 28 -10.93 2.01 -2.92
C ARG A 28 -10.32 3.41 -2.81
N THR A 29 -10.88 4.27 -1.97
CA THR A 29 -10.36 5.63 -1.73
C THR A 29 -9.57 5.75 -0.43
N SER A 30 -9.18 4.62 0.18
CA SER A 30 -8.50 4.56 1.49
C SER A 30 -9.24 5.33 2.61
N SER A 31 -10.56 5.45 2.49
CA SER A 31 -11.43 6.04 3.51
C SER A 31 -11.91 4.92 4.42
N TRP A 32 -11.81 5.13 5.72
CA TRP A 32 -12.23 4.16 6.71
C TRP A 32 -13.10 4.83 7.76
N HIS A 33 -14.07 4.09 8.28
CA HIS A 33 -14.83 4.46 9.46
C HIS A 33 -14.13 3.90 10.70
N SER A 34 -13.98 4.73 11.72
CA SER A 34 -13.57 4.28 13.04
C SER A 34 -14.60 3.30 13.60
N GLY A 35 -14.13 2.13 13.98
CA GLY A 35 -14.92 1.16 14.74
C GLY A 35 -15.23 1.67 16.15
N PRO A 36 -16.13 0.98 16.87
CA PRO A 36 -16.45 1.31 18.25
C PRO A 36 -15.17 1.31 19.11
N ALA A 37 -15.11 2.25 20.06
CA ALA A 37 -13.98 2.36 20.97
C ALA A 37 -13.93 1.12 21.88
N LEU A 38 -13.08 0.16 21.53
CA LEU A 38 -12.83 -1.02 22.35
C LEU A 38 -12.00 -0.58 23.57
N GLN A 39 -12.61 -0.50 24.74
CA GLN A 39 -11.90 -0.29 26.02
C GLN A 39 -11.28 -1.62 26.47
N VAL A 40 -10.42 -2.19 25.63
CA VAL A 40 -9.83 -3.51 25.84
C VAL A 40 -8.91 -3.49 27.06
N ARG A 41 -9.23 -4.30 28.07
CA ARG A 41 -8.38 -4.53 29.25
C ARG A 41 -7.71 -5.90 29.25
N SER A 42 -8.14 -6.79 28.36
CA SER A 42 -7.62 -8.16 28.23
C SER A 42 -7.64 -8.64 26.78
N GLU A 43 -6.78 -9.61 26.45
CA GLU A 43 -6.76 -10.24 25.12
C GLU A 43 -8.13 -10.81 24.73
N SER A 44 -8.80 -11.52 25.63
CA SER A 44 -10.10 -12.14 25.39
C SER A 44 -11.18 -11.10 25.03
N GLU A 45 -11.18 -9.96 25.72
CA GLU A 45 -12.10 -8.85 25.43
C GLU A 45 -11.79 -8.20 24.08
N ALA A 46 -10.51 -8.11 23.70
CA ALA A 46 -10.11 -7.61 22.39
C ALA A 46 -10.61 -8.52 21.27
N VAL A 47 -10.42 -9.83 21.43
CA VAL A 47 -10.83 -10.84 20.44
C VAL A 47 -12.35 -10.83 20.30
N ALA A 48 -13.09 -10.83 21.41
CA ALA A 48 -14.56 -10.73 21.37
C ALA A 48 -15.04 -9.43 20.71
N GLY A 49 -14.37 -8.31 20.96
CA GLY A 49 -14.66 -7.04 20.31
C GLY A 49 -14.41 -7.07 18.80
N LEU A 50 -13.31 -7.69 18.37
CA LEU A 50 -12.97 -7.87 16.96
C LEU A 50 -14.02 -8.75 16.26
N GLU A 51 -14.38 -9.88 16.84
CA GLU A 51 -15.40 -10.79 16.32
C GLU A 51 -16.76 -10.10 16.21
N SER A 52 -17.13 -9.30 17.20
CA SER A 52 -18.35 -8.49 17.18
C SER A 52 -18.36 -7.51 16.00
N VAL A 53 -17.29 -6.74 15.80
CA VAL A 53 -17.17 -5.80 14.68
C VAL A 53 -17.20 -6.52 13.33
N MET A 54 -16.47 -7.62 13.19
CA MET A 54 -16.48 -8.46 11.99
C MET A 54 -17.89 -8.95 11.65
N SER A 55 -18.63 -9.41 12.67
CA SER A 55 -20.01 -9.89 12.52
C SER A 55 -21.01 -8.78 12.15
N GLN A 56 -20.83 -7.56 12.67
CA GLN A 56 -21.68 -6.41 12.38
C GLN A 56 -21.45 -5.85 10.98
N HIS A 57 -20.22 -5.95 10.48
CA HIS A 57 -19.79 -5.39 9.20
C HIS A 57 -19.56 -6.48 8.13
N GLN A 58 -20.41 -7.51 8.10
CA GLN A 58 -20.34 -8.56 7.08
C GLN A 58 -20.46 -7.99 5.67
N GLY A 59 -19.62 -8.45 4.75
CA GLY A 59 -19.55 -7.91 3.39
C GLY A 59 -18.74 -6.61 3.26
N GLU A 60 -18.18 -6.09 4.36
CA GLU A 60 -17.28 -4.94 4.34
C GLU A 60 -15.83 -5.34 4.69
N TYR A 61 -14.89 -4.47 4.35
CA TYR A 61 -13.51 -4.59 4.81
C TYR A 61 -13.44 -4.20 6.29
N VAL A 62 -12.77 -5.00 7.11
CA VAL A 62 -12.46 -4.64 8.50
C VAL A 62 -10.94 -4.76 8.69
N ARG A 63 -10.35 -3.78 9.36
CA ARG A 63 -8.94 -3.79 9.72
C ARG A 63 -8.70 -3.60 11.22
N LEU A 64 -7.70 -4.31 11.72
CA LEU A 64 -7.10 -4.14 13.03
C LEU A 64 -6.12 -2.97 13.01
N ILE A 65 -6.14 -2.15 14.06
CA ILE A 65 -5.20 -1.04 14.23
C ILE A 65 -4.53 -1.13 15.60
N GLY A 66 -3.20 -1.09 15.60
CA GLY A 66 -2.40 -0.85 16.80
C GLY A 66 -2.09 0.63 16.95
N ILE A 67 -2.31 1.20 18.12
CA ILE A 67 -2.10 2.63 18.42
C ILE A 67 -1.10 2.76 19.56
N ASP A 68 -0.04 3.53 19.34
CA ASP A 68 0.88 3.96 20.39
C ASP A 68 0.29 5.20 21.09
N PRO A 69 -0.21 5.08 22.34
CA PRO A 69 -0.83 6.21 23.03
C PRO A 69 0.21 7.28 23.45
N LYS A 70 1.50 6.93 23.54
CA LYS A 70 2.57 7.85 23.93
C LYS A 70 3.02 8.68 22.73
N ALA A 71 3.31 8.01 21.62
CA ALA A 71 3.75 8.66 20.38
C ALA A 71 2.60 9.20 19.52
N LYS A 72 1.34 8.94 19.91
CA LYS A 72 0.12 9.35 19.19
C LYS A 72 0.13 8.94 17.71
N ARG A 73 0.58 7.72 17.42
CA ARG A 73 0.71 7.18 16.07
C ARG A 73 0.17 5.76 15.96
N ARG A 74 -0.13 5.34 14.74
CA ARG A 74 -0.47 3.94 14.44
C ARG A 74 0.82 3.14 14.27
N VAL A 75 0.85 1.94 14.86
CA VAL A 75 2.00 1.02 14.80
C VAL A 75 1.69 -0.21 13.95
N VAL A 76 0.41 -0.53 13.76
CA VAL A 76 -0.07 -1.67 12.95
C VAL A 76 -1.37 -1.27 12.26
N GLU A 77 -1.52 -1.66 10.99
CA GLU A 77 -2.76 -1.64 10.23
C GLU A 77 -2.87 -2.93 9.42
N GLU A 78 -3.83 -3.80 9.72
CA GLU A 78 -3.94 -5.13 9.11
C GLU A 78 -5.40 -5.44 8.74
N ILE A 79 -5.68 -5.81 7.49
CA ILE A 79 -7.03 -6.20 7.07
C ILE A 79 -7.33 -7.60 7.60
N ILE A 80 -8.35 -7.72 8.45
CA ILE A 80 -8.78 -8.96 9.11
C ILE A 80 -10.10 -9.50 8.54
N GLN A 81 -10.79 -8.73 7.69
CA GLN A 81 -11.97 -9.16 6.95
C GLN A 81 -12.03 -8.51 5.57
N ARG A 82 -12.47 -9.28 4.57
CA ARG A 82 -12.79 -8.79 3.23
C ARG A 82 -14.28 -9.04 2.93
N PRO A 83 -14.86 -8.35 1.93
CA PRO A 83 -16.23 -8.61 1.49
C PRO A 83 -16.51 -10.07 1.11
N ASP A 84 -15.49 -10.76 0.58
CA ASP A 84 -15.57 -12.18 0.19
C ASP A 84 -15.49 -13.15 1.38
N GLY A 85 -15.45 -12.63 2.61
CA GLY A 85 -15.37 -13.37 3.86
C GLY A 85 -14.13 -13.02 4.70
N PRO A 86 -14.03 -13.59 5.92
CA PRO A 86 -12.83 -13.46 6.75
C PRO A 86 -11.59 -13.91 5.97
N VAL A 87 -10.49 -13.15 6.06
CA VAL A 87 -9.20 -13.66 5.56
C VAL A 87 -8.87 -14.92 6.35
N ALA A 88 -8.74 -16.05 5.65
CA ALA A 88 -8.52 -17.35 6.27
C ALA A 88 -7.35 -17.24 7.26
N GLN A 89 -7.65 -17.54 8.53
CA GLN A 89 -6.65 -17.68 9.58
C GLN A 89 -5.70 -18.79 9.13
N SER A 90 -4.54 -18.43 8.61
CA SER A 90 -3.58 -19.38 8.09
C SER A 90 -2.97 -20.13 9.28
N SER A 91 -3.48 -21.34 9.55
CA SER A 91 -2.81 -22.32 10.39
C SER A 91 -1.44 -22.59 9.79
N GLY A 92 -0.39 -22.30 10.55
CA GLY A 92 0.98 -22.27 10.04
C GLY A 92 1.44 -23.61 9.45
N THR A 93 2.25 -23.52 8.40
CA THR A 93 3.33 -24.47 8.16
C THR A 93 4.52 -23.70 7.62
N THR A 94 5.63 -23.82 8.33
CA THR A 94 6.93 -23.24 8.05
C THR A 94 7.45 -23.65 6.67
N ALA A 95 7.65 -22.66 5.80
CA ALA A 95 8.64 -22.71 4.73
C ALA A 95 9.27 -21.31 4.61
N ALA A 96 10.58 -21.26 4.84
CA ALA A 96 11.39 -20.06 4.87
C ALA A 96 11.11 -19.15 3.67
N THR A 97 10.62 -17.93 3.94
CA THR A 97 10.62 -16.86 2.95
C THR A 97 11.48 -15.74 3.50
N ALA A 98 12.45 -15.36 2.68
CA ALA A 98 13.49 -14.40 2.97
C ALA A 98 12.95 -13.15 3.65
N THR A 99 13.71 -12.71 4.64
CA THR A 99 13.58 -11.45 5.37
C THR A 99 13.49 -10.30 4.38
N ALA A 100 12.28 -9.87 4.04
CA ALA A 100 12.06 -8.55 3.46
C ALA A 100 12.15 -7.53 4.61
N SER A 101 13.38 -7.33 5.09
CA SER A 101 13.73 -6.15 5.84
C SER A 101 13.29 -4.96 5.00
N TYR A 102 12.37 -4.18 5.54
CA TYR A 102 12.18 -2.78 5.17
C TYR A 102 13.50 -2.06 5.47
N LYS A 103 14.51 -2.28 4.61
CA LYS A 103 15.54 -1.26 4.47
C LYS A 103 14.79 -0.06 3.92
N ALA A 104 14.60 0.91 4.80
CA ALA A 104 14.42 2.29 4.39
C ALA A 104 15.47 2.54 3.30
N ALA A 105 15.01 2.59 2.05
CA ALA A 105 15.85 3.06 0.97
C ALA A 105 16.27 4.47 1.38
N PRO A 106 17.56 4.84 1.23
CA PRO A 106 17.98 6.20 1.51
C PRO A 106 17.12 7.10 0.64
N ALA A 107 16.59 8.15 1.26
CA ALA A 107 15.78 9.15 0.59
C ALA A 107 16.57 9.65 -0.64
N ALA A 108 16.15 9.21 -1.82
CA ALA A 108 16.66 9.75 -3.07
C ALA A 108 16.00 11.12 -3.24
N THR A 109 16.66 12.13 -2.70
CA THR A 109 16.45 13.54 -3.05
C THR A 109 16.62 13.66 -4.56
N SER A 110 15.51 13.56 -5.29
CA SER A 110 15.48 13.77 -6.73
C SER A 110 15.29 15.27 -6.94
N SER A 111 16.42 15.96 -7.07
CA SER A 111 16.46 17.36 -7.48
C SER A 111 16.09 17.48 -8.95
N ASN A 112 15.07 18.29 -9.25
CA ASN A 112 14.71 18.86 -10.55
C ASN A 112 15.05 18.04 -11.81
N GLY A 113 14.08 17.26 -12.28
CA GLY A 113 13.91 16.96 -13.71
C GLY A 113 14.79 15.86 -14.32
N GLN A 114 15.73 15.27 -13.60
CA GLN A 114 16.55 14.16 -14.12
C GLN A 114 16.18 12.82 -13.50
N LEU A 115 16.02 11.81 -14.35
CA LEU A 115 15.79 10.42 -13.94
C LEU A 115 16.99 9.91 -13.13
N SER A 116 16.72 9.38 -11.92
CA SER A 116 17.77 8.75 -11.12
C SER A 116 18.30 7.50 -11.83
N GLN A 117 19.58 7.16 -11.63
CA GLN A 117 20.17 5.94 -12.21
C GLN A 117 19.39 4.66 -11.81
N LYS A 118 18.84 4.62 -10.61
CA LYS A 118 17.99 3.54 -10.14
C LYS A 118 16.75 3.36 -11.03
N VAL A 119 16.06 4.45 -11.37
CA VAL A 119 14.87 4.43 -12.24
C VAL A 119 15.25 3.96 -13.64
N VAL A 120 16.41 4.39 -14.15
CA VAL A 120 16.95 3.94 -15.42
C VAL A 120 17.16 2.42 -15.43
N GLU A 121 17.82 1.87 -14.42
CA GLU A 121 18.03 0.42 -14.29
C GLU A 121 16.72 -0.36 -14.20
N GLN A 122 15.73 0.15 -13.47
CA GLN A 122 14.41 -0.47 -13.37
C GLN A 122 13.69 -0.54 -14.71
N ILE A 123 13.76 0.53 -15.50
CA ILE A 123 13.15 0.56 -16.84
C ILE A 123 13.81 -0.48 -17.75
N ARG A 124 15.15 -0.56 -17.76
CA ARG A 124 15.87 -1.59 -18.53
C ARG A 124 15.45 -2.99 -18.13
N ASN A 125 15.37 -3.25 -16.82
CA ASN A 125 14.95 -4.54 -16.29
C ASN A 125 13.52 -4.89 -16.73
N LEU A 126 12.58 -3.95 -16.66
CA LEU A 126 11.20 -4.18 -17.10
C LEU A 126 11.11 -4.46 -18.60
N LEU A 127 11.81 -3.66 -19.43
CA LEU A 127 11.83 -3.84 -20.87
C LEU A 127 12.47 -5.18 -21.28
N SER A 128 13.57 -5.58 -20.62
CA SER A 128 14.24 -6.86 -20.87
C SER A 128 13.35 -8.08 -20.57
N GLN A 129 12.42 -7.94 -19.63
CA GLN A 129 11.42 -8.96 -19.29
C GLN A 129 10.18 -8.92 -20.20
N GLY A 130 10.13 -7.98 -21.15
CA GLY A 130 9.00 -7.78 -22.06
C GLY A 130 7.78 -7.13 -21.40
N TYR A 131 7.96 -6.47 -20.26
CA TYR A 131 6.91 -5.71 -19.61
C TYR A 131 6.72 -4.34 -20.26
N LYS A 132 5.49 -3.84 -20.22
CA LYS A 132 5.16 -2.48 -20.68
C LYS A 132 5.44 -1.47 -19.58
N ILE A 133 5.83 -0.28 -20.00
CA ILE A 133 6.04 0.86 -19.11
C ILE A 133 4.81 1.78 -19.19
N GLY A 134 4.37 2.26 -18.04
CA GLY A 134 3.36 3.30 -17.94
C GLY A 134 3.70 4.28 -16.83
N THR A 135 3.02 5.41 -16.85
CA THR A 135 3.16 6.46 -15.84
C THR A 135 1.80 6.93 -15.35
N GLU A 136 1.77 7.31 -14.08
CA GLU A 136 0.61 7.91 -13.43
C GLU A 136 1.03 9.15 -12.67
N HIS A 137 0.16 10.16 -12.60
CA HIS A 137 0.41 11.38 -11.84
C HIS A 137 -0.73 11.72 -10.88
N ALA A 138 -0.42 12.46 -9.82
CA ALA A 138 -1.39 12.91 -8.85
C ALA A 138 -0.94 14.20 -8.15
N ASP A 139 -1.84 15.18 -8.10
CA ASP A 139 -1.73 16.31 -7.18
C ASP A 139 -1.71 15.86 -5.69
N ALA A 140 -1.30 16.74 -4.78
CA ALA A 140 -1.18 16.43 -3.37
C ALA A 140 -2.50 16.01 -2.69
N ARG A 141 -3.66 16.39 -3.23
CA ARG A 141 -4.97 15.96 -2.70
C ARG A 141 -5.28 14.54 -3.14
N ARG A 142 -5.06 14.22 -4.40
CA ARG A 142 -5.32 12.90 -5.01
C ARG A 142 -4.35 11.84 -4.52
N PHE A 143 -3.08 12.21 -4.35
CA PHE A 143 -2.07 11.36 -3.74
C PHE A 143 -2.49 10.87 -2.35
N ARG A 144 -3.04 11.77 -1.51
CA ARG A 144 -3.54 11.43 -0.15
C ARG A 144 -4.68 10.41 -0.15
N THR A 145 -5.48 10.36 -1.20
CA THR A 145 -6.61 9.41 -1.34
C THR A 145 -6.26 8.21 -2.20
N GLY A 146 -5.00 8.08 -2.65
CA GLY A 146 -4.56 7.00 -3.55
C GLY A 146 -5.18 7.07 -4.95
N SER A 147 -5.69 8.24 -5.35
CA SER A 147 -6.26 8.45 -6.68
C SER A 147 -5.19 8.93 -7.64
N TRP A 148 -5.05 8.28 -8.78
CA TRP A 148 -4.03 8.61 -9.78
C TRP A 148 -4.68 8.81 -11.15
N HIS A 149 -4.10 9.67 -11.98
CA HIS A 149 -4.44 9.78 -13.39
C HIS A 149 -3.37 9.09 -14.22
N SER A 150 -3.78 8.37 -15.26
CA SER A 150 -2.85 7.81 -16.24
C SER A 150 -2.28 8.91 -17.13
N CYS A 151 -0.95 8.93 -17.29
CA CYS A 151 -0.27 9.73 -18.31
C CYS A 151 -0.55 9.12 -19.71
N ALA A 152 -0.07 9.81 -20.76
CA ALA A 152 -0.13 9.31 -22.12
C ALA A 152 0.51 7.91 -22.25
N PRO A 153 -0.11 6.96 -23.00
CA PRO A 153 0.46 5.62 -23.17
C PRO A 153 1.83 5.63 -23.84
N ILE A 154 2.80 4.93 -23.24
CA ILE A 154 4.12 4.71 -23.83
C ILE A 154 4.06 3.42 -24.64
N ALA A 155 3.85 3.53 -25.95
CA ALA A 155 3.70 2.37 -26.84
C ALA A 155 5.05 1.73 -27.24
N SER A 156 6.16 2.45 -27.08
CA SER A 156 7.48 1.99 -27.51
C SER A 156 8.14 1.06 -26.48
N THR A 157 8.93 0.11 -26.99
CA THR A 157 9.84 -0.73 -26.20
C THR A 157 11.30 -0.28 -26.33
N ARG A 158 11.57 0.76 -27.11
CA ARG A 158 12.92 1.32 -27.26
C ARG A 158 13.24 2.21 -26.06
N GLU A 159 14.33 1.89 -25.36
CA GLU A 159 14.77 2.60 -24.15
C GLU A 159 14.77 4.13 -24.32
N SER A 160 15.36 4.64 -25.40
CA SER A 160 15.45 6.08 -25.66
C SER A 160 14.10 6.77 -25.76
N GLU A 161 13.11 6.13 -26.39
CA GLU A 161 11.77 6.68 -26.56
C GLU A 161 10.98 6.60 -25.24
N VAL A 162 11.18 5.54 -24.45
CA VAL A 162 10.60 5.40 -23.11
C VAL A 162 11.13 6.48 -22.17
N PHE A 163 12.45 6.72 -22.15
CA PHE A 163 13.05 7.76 -21.33
C PHE A 163 12.56 9.15 -21.73
N SER A 164 12.52 9.44 -23.03
CA SER A 164 11.99 10.72 -23.51
C SER A 164 10.54 10.95 -23.10
N ALA A 165 9.68 9.94 -23.25
CA ALA A 165 8.27 10.05 -22.83
C ALA A 165 8.12 10.21 -21.32
N LEU A 166 8.98 9.56 -20.53
CA LEU A 166 8.99 9.67 -19.08
C LEU A 166 9.40 11.07 -18.62
N GLU A 167 10.46 11.61 -19.20
CA GLU A 167 10.92 12.98 -18.95
C GLU A 167 9.83 14.00 -19.32
N THR A 168 9.16 13.83 -20.46
CA THR A 168 8.02 14.68 -20.85
C THR A 168 6.89 14.62 -19.82
N CYS A 169 6.40 13.44 -19.42
CA CYS A 169 5.33 13.31 -18.40
C CYS A 169 5.78 13.91 -17.05
N MET A 170 7.04 13.78 -16.65
CA MET A 170 7.57 14.40 -15.43
C MET A 170 7.55 15.93 -15.50
N VAL A 171 7.99 16.51 -16.62
CA VAL A 171 7.99 17.97 -16.85
C VAL A 171 6.56 18.52 -16.93
N GLU A 172 5.67 17.87 -17.69
CA GLU A 172 4.26 18.27 -17.81
C GLU A 172 3.54 18.30 -16.46
N HIS A 173 3.90 17.39 -15.56
CA HIS A 173 3.32 17.29 -14.22
C HIS A 173 4.27 17.79 -13.12
N SER A 174 5.10 18.80 -13.43
CA SER A 174 5.95 19.44 -12.44
C SER A 174 5.14 19.94 -11.23
N GLY A 175 5.62 19.68 -10.01
CA GLY A 175 4.89 20.00 -8.78
C GLY A 175 3.82 18.98 -8.38
N GLU A 176 3.67 17.86 -9.12
CA GLU A 176 2.84 16.73 -8.75
C GLU A 176 3.66 15.47 -8.45
N TYR A 177 3.03 14.49 -7.79
CA TYR A 177 3.61 13.16 -7.67
C TYR A 177 3.51 12.44 -9.01
N VAL A 178 4.62 11.86 -9.48
CA VAL A 178 4.62 10.97 -10.66
C VAL A 178 5.13 9.59 -10.25
N ARG A 179 4.44 8.55 -10.73
CA ARG A 179 4.70 7.15 -10.45
C ARG A 179 4.98 6.39 -11.75
N LEU A 180 6.09 5.67 -11.79
CA LEU A 180 6.44 4.67 -12.79
C LEU A 180 5.70 3.35 -12.50
N ILE A 181 5.20 2.71 -13.55
CA ILE A 181 4.48 1.44 -13.47
C ILE A 181 5.05 0.46 -14.50
N GLY A 182 5.39 -0.74 -14.04
CA GLY A 182 5.65 -1.89 -14.89
C GLY A 182 4.39 -2.74 -15.04
N ILE A 183 4.03 -3.11 -16.26
CA ILE A 183 2.78 -3.82 -16.58
C ILE A 183 3.10 -5.14 -17.30
N ASP A 184 2.68 -6.25 -16.71
CA ASP A 184 2.62 -7.53 -17.39
C ASP A 184 1.34 -7.59 -18.23
N SER A 185 1.48 -7.42 -19.55
CA SER A 185 0.34 -7.44 -20.46
C SER A 185 -0.27 -8.82 -20.65
N LYS A 186 0.47 -9.91 -20.35
CA LYS A 186 -0.05 -11.28 -20.45
C LYS A 186 -0.89 -11.61 -19.22
N ALA A 187 -0.36 -11.34 -18.03
CA ALA A 187 -1.06 -11.59 -16.77
C ALA A 187 -2.01 -10.44 -16.36
N LYS A 188 -2.06 -9.35 -17.14
CA LYS A 188 -2.91 -8.17 -16.92
C LYS A 188 -2.77 -7.58 -15.50
N ARG A 189 -1.53 -7.49 -15.01
CA ARG A 189 -1.22 -7.02 -13.65
C ARG A 189 -0.05 -6.04 -13.65
N ARG A 190 0.02 -5.21 -12.61
CA ARG A 190 1.19 -4.39 -12.31
C ARG A 190 2.26 -5.25 -11.66
N VAL A 191 3.51 -5.04 -12.04
CA VAL A 191 4.70 -5.75 -11.53
C VAL A 191 5.69 -4.80 -10.84
N LEU A 192 5.60 -3.49 -11.11
CA LEU A 192 6.34 -2.44 -10.43
C LEU A 192 5.43 -1.22 -10.22
N GLU A 193 5.56 -0.58 -9.06
CA GLU A 193 5.04 0.76 -8.80
C GLU A 193 6.09 1.56 -8.02
N GLU A 194 6.62 2.66 -8.57
CA GLU A 194 7.63 3.49 -7.92
C GLU A 194 7.33 4.98 -8.11
N ILE A 195 7.34 5.76 -7.03
CA ILE A 195 7.25 7.23 -7.12
C ILE A 195 8.59 7.78 -7.57
N ILE A 196 8.61 8.43 -8.72
CA ILE A 196 9.80 8.99 -9.37
C ILE A 196 9.86 10.52 -9.33
N GLN A 197 8.75 11.17 -8.97
CA GLN A 197 8.66 12.62 -8.77
C GLN A 197 7.79 12.93 -7.56
N ARG A 198 8.15 13.99 -6.84
CA ARG A 198 7.38 14.57 -5.74
C ARG A 198 7.30 16.09 -5.92
N PRO A 199 6.24 16.76 -5.42
CA PRO A 199 6.14 18.21 -5.37
C PRO A 199 7.29 18.86 -4.59
#